data_AF-A0A942LI86-F1
#
_entry.id   AF-A0A942LI86-F1
#
_cell.length_a   1.000
_cell.length_b   1.000
_cell.length_c   1.000
_cell.angle_alpha   90.00
_cell.angle_beta   90.00
_cell.angle_gamma   90.00
#
_symmetry.space_group_name_H-M   'P 1'
#
loop_
_entity.id
_entity.type
_entity.pdbx_description
1 polymer ?
#
loop_
_entity_poly.entity_id
_entity_poly.type
_entity_poly.pdbx_seq_one_letter_code
_entity_poly.pdbx_strand_id
1 'polypeptide(L)'
;MGLLTREVERAPCTVEISHCFDSLHAHVRFNNGTTVYPGDSVKVHGPEIMAPYGMVVSEDREATIIRASALERLWTRWTGDFEVMELCEFSFSDEVTL
;
A
#
# COMPACT_ATOMS: atom_id res chain seq x y z
N MET A 1 -18.89 -8.94 -0.14
CA MET A 1 -18.11 -9.49 -1.27
C MET A 1 -18.98 -10.24 -2.26
N GLY A 2 -19.40 -9.60 -3.34
CA GLY A 2 -20.03 -10.30 -4.47
C GLY A 2 -19.03 -11.14 -5.27
N LEU A 3 -19.53 -12.11 -6.02
CA LEU A 3 -18.73 -13.05 -6.82
C LEU A 3 -17.87 -12.35 -7.90
N LEU A 4 -18.32 -11.21 -8.41
CA LEU A 4 -17.68 -10.44 -9.49
C LEU A 4 -17.58 -8.94 -9.20
N THR A 5 -18.12 -8.48 -8.08
CA THR A 5 -18.20 -7.05 -7.75
C THR A 5 -17.08 -6.67 -6.81
N ARG A 6 -16.28 -5.66 -7.20
CA ARG A 6 -15.28 -5.04 -6.32
C ARG A 6 -15.98 -4.11 -5.34
N GLU A 7 -15.58 -4.17 -4.07
CA GLU A 7 -16.07 -3.29 -3.01
C GLU A 7 -15.02 -2.21 -2.74
N VAL A 8 -15.47 -0.97 -2.57
CA VAL A 8 -14.58 0.17 -2.28
C VAL A 8 -14.83 0.60 -0.84
N GLU A 9 -13.78 0.55 -0.03
CA GLU A 9 -13.79 0.92 1.38
C GLU A 9 -12.87 2.12 1.60
N ARG A 10 -13.24 3.01 2.51
CA ARG A 10 -12.37 4.12 2.93
C ARG A 10 -11.91 3.89 4.36
N ALA A 11 -10.62 4.03 4.59
CA ALA A 11 -10.00 3.76 5.88
C ALA A 11 -9.04 4.91 6.25
N PRO A 12 -9.10 5.45 7.47
CA PRO A 12 -8.06 6.33 7.97
C PRO A 12 -6.76 5.54 8.16
N CYS A 13 -5.65 6.12 7.74
CA CYS A 13 -4.32 5.51 7.82
C CYS A 13 -3.27 6.54 8.26
N THR A 14 -2.23 6.09 8.93
CA THR A 14 -1.04 6.87 9.22
C THR A 14 0.07 6.39 8.28
N VAL A 15 0.69 7.31 7.56
CA VAL A 15 1.85 7.05 6.71
C VAL A 15 3.08 7.55 7.43
N GLU A 16 4.02 6.63 7.69
CA GLU A 16 5.31 6.92 8.29
C GLU A 16 6.39 6.75 7.22
N ILE A 17 7.17 7.80 7.00
CA ILE A 17 8.30 7.79 6.08
C ILE A 17 9.56 8.06 6.87
N SER A 18 10.47 7.10 6.88
CA SER A 18 11.80 7.23 7.45
C SER A 18 12.80 7.42 6.34
N HIS A 19 13.62 8.46 6.45
CA HIS A 19 14.77 8.69 5.59
C HIS A 19 16.01 8.92 6.45
N CYS A 20 16.38 7.90 7.24
CA CYS A 20 17.52 7.94 8.14
C CYS A 20 18.64 7.03 7.62
N PHE A 21 19.87 7.23 8.13
CA PHE A 21 20.99 6.33 7.82
C PHE A 21 20.67 4.87 8.16
N ASP A 22 20.01 4.65 9.29
CA ASP A 22 19.69 3.30 9.78
C ASP A 22 18.49 2.66 9.07
N SER A 23 17.60 3.47 8.46
CA SER A 23 16.42 2.95 7.77
C SER A 23 15.80 3.92 6.76
N LEU A 24 15.54 3.41 5.56
CA LEU A 24 14.79 4.07 4.49
C LEU A 24 13.52 3.26 4.21
N HIS A 25 12.35 3.73 4.64
CA HIS A 25 11.09 3.01 4.44
C HIS A 25 9.87 3.92 4.41
N ALA A 26 8.80 3.44 3.79
CA ALA A 26 7.47 4.04 3.84
C ALA A 26 6.47 2.99 4.35
N HIS A 27 6.00 3.16 5.58
CA HIS A 27 5.05 2.27 6.23
C HIS A 27 3.66 2.90 6.27
N VAL A 28 2.63 2.16 5.86
CA VAL A 28 1.24 2.58 5.99
C VAL A 28 0.54 1.74 7.04
N ARG A 29 -0.01 2.38 8.08
CA ARG A 29 -0.76 1.74 9.16
C ARG A 29 -2.22 2.16 9.11
N PHE A 30 -3.15 1.22 9.07
CA PHE A 30 -4.58 1.54 9.12
C PHE A 30 -5.06 1.69 10.57
N ASN A 31 -5.66 2.84 10.89
CA ASN A 31 -6.03 3.19 12.27
C ASN A 31 -7.37 2.60 12.72
N ASN A 32 -8.16 2.07 11.78
CA ASN A 32 -9.46 1.45 12.01
C ASN A 32 -9.39 -0.08 12.14
N GLY A 33 -8.18 -0.67 12.16
CA GLY A 33 -8.00 -2.13 12.21
C GLY A 33 -8.32 -2.84 10.89
N THR A 34 -8.47 -2.11 9.79
CA THR A 34 -8.71 -2.71 8.48
C THR A 34 -7.49 -3.54 8.06
N THR A 35 -7.72 -4.83 7.79
CA THR A 35 -6.71 -5.75 7.24
C THR A 35 -6.79 -5.77 5.73
N VAL A 36 -5.64 -5.71 5.06
CA VAL A 36 -5.52 -5.83 3.60
C VAL A 36 -5.24 -7.29 3.25
N TYR A 37 -5.94 -7.82 2.25
CA TYR A 37 -5.76 -9.19 1.77
C TYR A 37 -5.11 -9.22 0.38
N PRO A 38 -4.51 -10.34 -0.03
CA PRO A 38 -3.99 -10.50 -1.38
C PRO A 38 -5.04 -10.16 -2.45
N GLY A 39 -4.62 -9.39 -3.45
CA GLY A 39 -5.48 -8.87 -4.51
C GLY A 39 -6.19 -7.55 -4.17
N ASP A 40 -6.27 -7.15 -2.91
CA ASP A 40 -6.79 -5.83 -2.55
C ASP A 40 -5.79 -4.74 -2.98
N SER A 41 -6.28 -3.64 -3.53
CA SER A 41 -5.47 -2.48 -3.91
C SER A 41 -5.69 -1.33 -2.93
N VAL A 42 -4.61 -0.72 -2.46
CA VAL A 42 -4.66 0.42 -1.54
C VAL A 42 -4.18 1.68 -2.24
N LYS A 43 -4.96 2.75 -2.16
CA LYS A 43 -4.59 4.09 -2.61
C LYS A 43 -4.64 5.06 -1.45
N VAL A 44 -3.48 5.57 -1.02
CA VAL A 44 -3.40 6.66 -0.06
C VAL A 44 -3.66 7.98 -0.79
N HIS A 45 -4.51 8.83 -0.21
CA HIS A 45 -4.81 10.15 -0.75
C HIS A 45 -3.93 11.23 -0.13
N GLY A 46 -3.71 12.31 -0.88
CA GLY A 46 -2.97 13.49 -0.43
C GLY A 46 -1.76 13.82 -1.30
N PRO A 47 -1.07 14.93 -1.01
CA PRO A 47 0.14 15.34 -1.71
C PRO A 47 1.32 14.40 -1.38
N GLU A 48 2.39 14.45 -2.15
CA GLU A 48 3.59 13.66 -1.83
C GLU A 48 4.13 13.99 -0.42
N ILE A 49 4.56 12.96 0.32
CA ILE A 49 5.24 13.12 1.62
C ILE A 49 6.73 12.90 1.37
N MET A 50 7.53 13.91 1.68
CA MET A 50 8.98 13.84 1.57
C MET A 50 9.60 14.01 2.95
N ALA A 51 10.29 12.98 3.43
CA ALA A 51 11.10 13.06 4.63
C ALA A 51 12.53 13.50 4.24
N PRO A 52 13.01 14.65 4.75
CA PRO A 52 14.41 15.03 4.58
C PRO A 52 15.35 14.02 5.25
N TYR A 53 16.58 13.91 4.72
CA TYR A 53 17.56 13.00 5.26
C TYR A 53 17.83 13.25 6.75
N GLY A 54 17.83 12.19 7.55
CA GLY A 54 17.97 12.21 8.99
C GLY A 54 16.66 12.35 9.77
N MET A 55 15.50 12.39 9.11
CA MET A 55 14.20 12.54 9.78
C MET A 55 13.21 11.42 9.45
N VAL A 56 12.27 11.24 10.39
CA VAL A 56 11.08 10.41 10.24
C VAL A 56 9.86 11.34 10.28
N VAL A 57 9.01 11.26 9.26
CA VAL A 57 7.79 12.04 9.14
C VAL A 57 6.60 11.11 9.22
N SER A 58 5.62 11.44 10.05
CA SER A 58 4.37 10.69 10.17
C SER A 58 3.19 11.61 9.91
N GLU A 59 2.31 11.23 8.97
CA GLU A 59 1.10 11.97 8.64
C GLU A 59 -0.15 11.08 8.67
N ASP A 60 -1.25 11.62 9.21
CA ASP A 60 -2.55 10.97 9.17
C ASP A 60 -3.30 11.35 7.89
N ARG A 61 -3.72 10.32 7.15
CA ARG A 61 -4.30 10.41 5.81
C ARG A 61 -5.49 9.48 5.65
N GLU A 62 -6.25 9.67 4.58
CA GLU A 62 -7.30 8.76 4.17
C GLU A 62 -6.79 7.85 3.05
N ALA A 63 -7.06 6.55 3.14
CA ALA A 63 -6.80 5.59 2.09
C ALA A 63 -8.11 5.00 1.56
N THR A 64 -8.16 4.73 0.26
CA THR A 64 -9.20 3.94 -0.36
C THR A 64 -8.67 2.55 -0.66
N ILE A 65 -9.37 1.55 -0.16
CA ILE A 65 -9.06 0.14 -0.34
C ILE A 65 -10.09 -0.41 -1.32
N ILE A 66 -9.60 -0.88 -2.47
CA ILE A 66 -10.40 -1.58 -3.47
C ILE A 66 -10.23 -3.06 -3.18
N ARG A 67 -11.31 -3.68 -2.71
CA ARG A 67 -11.33 -5.11 -2.37
C ARG A 67 -11.42 -5.95 -3.63
N ALA A 68 -10.54 -6.95 -3.74
CA ALA A 68 -10.64 -7.95 -4.79
C ALA A 68 -11.92 -8.78 -4.66
N SER A 69 -12.51 -9.14 -5.79
CA SER A 69 -13.67 -10.03 -5.84
C SER A 69 -13.32 -11.45 -5.35
N ALA A 70 -14.32 -12.25 -4.98
CA ALA A 70 -14.08 -13.61 -4.50
C ALA A 70 -13.40 -14.50 -5.55
N LEU A 71 -13.71 -14.30 -6.83
CA LEU A 71 -13.05 -15.00 -7.94
C LEU A 71 -11.60 -14.55 -8.12
N GLU A 72 -11.33 -13.24 -8.05
CA GLU A 72 -9.96 -12.71 -8.11
C GLU A 72 -9.12 -13.20 -6.94
N ARG A 73 -9.64 -13.19 -5.72
CA ARG A 73 -8.93 -13.72 -4.54
C ARG A 73 -8.63 -15.21 -4.67
N LEU A 74 -9.58 -16.00 -5.19
CA LEU A 74 -9.37 -17.42 -5.44
C LEU A 74 -8.30 -17.61 -6.53
N TRP A 75 -8.40 -16.86 -7.63
CA TRP A 75 -7.40 -16.88 -8.69
C TRP A 75 -6.00 -16.48 -8.20
N THR A 76 -5.86 -15.35 -7.51
CA THR A 76 -4.60 -14.89 -6.89
C THR A 76 -4.04 -15.92 -5.91
N ARG A 77 -4.89 -16.65 -5.18
CA ARG A 77 -4.42 -17.74 -4.31
C ARG A 77 -3.95 -18.97 -5.08
N TRP A 78 -4.53 -19.25 -6.25
CA TRP A 78 -4.17 -20.41 -7.08
C TRP A 78 -2.96 -20.12 -7.98
N THR A 79 -2.84 -18.89 -8.49
CA THR A 79 -1.73 -18.44 -9.34
C THR A 79 -0.57 -17.86 -8.53
N GLY A 80 -0.81 -17.38 -7.32
CA GLY A 80 0.21 -16.82 -6.42
C GLY A 80 1.22 -17.86 -5.90
N ASP A 81 0.89 -19.16 -5.93
CA ASP A 81 1.87 -20.23 -5.71
C ASP A 81 2.83 -20.41 -6.91
N PHE A 82 2.49 -19.84 -8.07
CA PHE A 82 3.25 -19.97 -9.31
C PHE A 82 4.06 -18.71 -9.67
N GLU A 83 3.59 -17.55 -9.22
CA GLU A 83 4.22 -16.25 -9.45
C GLU A 83 4.99 -15.85 -8.20
N VAL A 84 6.32 -15.95 -8.28
CA VAL A 84 7.31 -15.57 -7.28
C VAL A 84 6.85 -14.35 -6.49
N MET A 85 6.50 -14.56 -5.21
CA MET A 85 6.23 -13.49 -4.25
C MET A 85 7.57 -12.82 -3.86
N GLU A 86 8.21 -12.12 -4.79
CA GLU A 86 9.22 -11.15 -4.39
C GLU A 86 8.52 -10.11 -3.52
N LEU A 87 9.09 -9.82 -2.34
CA LEU A 87 8.72 -8.62 -1.61
C LEU A 87 8.93 -7.46 -2.57
N CYS A 88 7.85 -6.82 -3.05
CA CYS A 88 7.95 -5.58 -3.80
C CYS A 88 8.50 -4.50 -2.86
N GLU A 89 9.82 -4.43 -2.79
CA GLU A 89 10.57 -3.28 -2.32
C GLU A 89 10.18 -2.11 -3.24
N PHE A 90 9.68 -1.01 -2.66
CA PHE A 90 9.22 0.14 -3.43
C PHE A 90 10.40 0.73 -4.20
N SER A 91 10.47 0.42 -5.49
CA SER A 91 11.44 1.01 -6.41
C SER A 91 10.96 2.42 -6.76
N PHE A 92 11.73 3.42 -6.35
CA PHE A 92 11.50 4.83 -6.68
C PHE A 92 11.83 5.03 -8.16
N SER A 93 10.82 5.30 -9.00
CA SER A 93 11.06 5.72 -10.38
C SER A 93 11.29 7.23 -10.40
N ASP A 94 12.55 7.62 -10.25
CA ASP A 94 13.03 8.95 -10.56
C ASP A 94 12.91 9.18 -12.08
N GLU A 95 11.97 10.04 -12.53
CA GLU A 95 12.06 10.65 -13.85
C GLU A 95 12.82 11.97 -13.70
N VAL A 96 14.15 11.86 -13.59
CA VAL A 96 15.05 13.03 -13.62
C VAL A 96 14.99 13.61 -15.03
N THR A 97 14.24 14.70 -15.19
CA THR A 97 14.37 15.55 -16.37
C THR A 97 15.57 16.47 -16.13
N LEU A 98 16.62 16.31 -16.96
CA LEU A 98 17.80 17.19 -16.99
C LEU A 98 17.44 18.61 -17.45
#